data_AF-A0A2E7JRN3-F1
#
_entry.id   AF-A0A2E7JRN3-F1
#
_cell.length_a   1.000
_cell.length_b   1.000
_cell.length_c   1.000
_cell.angle_alpha   90.00
_cell.angle_beta   90.00
_cell.angle_gamma   90.00
#
_symmetry.space_group_name_H-M   'P 1'
#
loop_
_entity.id
_entity.type
_entity.pdbx_description
1 polymer ?
#
loop_
_entity_poly.entity_id
_entity_poly.type
_entity_poly.pdbx_seq_one_letter_code
_entity_poly.pdbx_strand_id
1 'polypeptide(L)'
;MHTLVSRPPTASIYCCEHGAIHLVYQNINIGMHPNEFCALNKHIQDAMRRINEGTWPCPYVSLKYSTTVVCLAIGDLEPLAEAMDEVAVAIETILDLGDLDCPKYEPSLFATTVPTNGGQLDAINNNLLLPN
;
A
#
# COMPACT_ATOMS: atom_id res chain seq x y z
N MET A 1 2.91 21.28 5.10
CA MET A 1 2.60 20.09 4.25
C MET A 1 3.48 20.10 3.01
N HIS A 2 4.13 18.99 2.66
CA HIS A 2 4.99 18.91 1.46
C HIS A 2 4.59 17.72 0.58
N THR A 3 4.13 17.99 -0.64
CA THR A 3 3.77 16.95 -1.61
C THR A 3 5.04 16.29 -2.13
N LEU A 4 5.13 14.97 -1.99
CA LEU A 4 6.27 14.18 -2.45
C LEU A 4 6.04 13.70 -3.88
N VAL A 5 4.85 13.14 -4.15
CA VAL A 5 4.43 12.70 -5.48
C VAL A 5 2.94 13.00 -5.67
N SER A 6 2.54 13.40 -6.87
CA SER A 6 1.14 13.53 -7.25
C SER A 6 0.90 12.97 -8.64
N ARG A 7 0.06 11.94 -8.72
CA ARG A 7 -0.39 11.29 -9.97
C ARG A 7 -1.91 11.21 -9.99
N PRO A 8 -2.60 12.30 -10.35
CA PRO A 8 -4.06 12.29 -10.46
C PRO A 8 -4.51 11.37 -11.62
N PRO A 9 -5.63 10.63 -11.49
CA PRO A 9 -6.51 10.52 -10.31
C PRO A 9 -6.09 9.42 -9.32
N THR A 10 -4.99 8.72 -9.60
CA THR A 10 -4.62 7.46 -8.94
C THR A 10 -4.16 7.66 -7.51
N ALA A 11 -3.08 8.42 -7.30
CA ALA A 11 -2.49 8.58 -5.97
C ALA A 11 -1.78 9.92 -5.78
N SER A 12 -1.82 10.42 -4.54
CA SER A 12 -0.96 11.51 -4.09
C SER A 12 -0.30 11.11 -2.77
N ILE A 13 1.01 11.34 -2.66
CA ILE A 13 1.78 11.03 -1.47
C ILE A 13 2.39 12.34 -0.96
N TYR A 14 2.19 12.64 0.33
CA TYR A 14 2.72 13.85 0.94
C TYR A 14 3.24 13.59 2.35
N CYS A 15 4.18 14.42 2.79
CA CYS A 15 4.65 14.45 4.17
C CYS A 15 3.93 15.57 4.93
N CYS A 16 3.40 15.26 6.12
CA CYS A 16 2.81 16.25 7.00
C CYS A 16 3.88 16.95 7.85
N GLU A 17 3.50 18.05 8.51
CA GLU A 17 4.45 18.86 9.31
C GLU A 17 5.01 18.13 10.53
N HIS A 18 4.33 17.06 10.96
CA HIS A 18 4.76 16.19 12.04
C HIS A 18 5.59 14.99 11.56
N GLY A 19 5.97 14.94 10.27
CA GLY A 19 6.84 13.90 9.70
C GLY A 19 6.15 12.59 9.29
N ALA A 20 4.83 12.50 9.42
CA ALA A 20 4.08 11.34 8.92
C ALA A 20 3.89 11.41 7.40
N ILE A 21 3.92 10.24 6.75
CA ILE A 21 3.65 10.09 5.32
C ILE A 21 2.18 9.78 5.14
N HIS A 22 1.54 10.47 4.21
CA HIS A 22 0.15 10.25 3.85
C HIS A 22 0.06 9.76 2.42
N LEU A 23 -0.56 8.58 2.25
CA LEU A 23 -0.98 8.06 0.96
C LEU A 23 -2.45 8.40 0.75
N VAL A 24 -2.74 9.16 -0.30
CA VAL A 24 -4.10 9.45 -0.74
C VAL A 24 -4.39 8.67 -2.01
N TYR A 25 -5.35 7.75 -1.96
CA TYR A 25 -5.80 6.96 -3.10
C TYR A 25 -7.32 7.02 -3.19
N GLN A 26 -7.87 7.45 -4.34
CA GLN A 26 -9.33 7.58 -4.57
C GLN A 26 -10.10 8.24 -3.39
N ASN A 27 -9.58 9.37 -2.87
CA ASN A 27 -10.11 10.13 -1.73
C ASN A 27 -9.96 9.46 -0.35
N ILE A 28 -9.36 8.28 -0.26
CA ILE A 28 -8.99 7.65 1.01
C ILE A 28 -7.61 8.15 1.39
N ASN A 29 -7.50 8.73 2.59
CA ASN A 29 -6.24 9.23 3.14
C ASN A 29 -5.74 8.30 4.24
N ILE A 30 -4.56 7.72 4.05
CA ILE A 30 -3.91 6.82 4.98
C ILE A 30 -2.62 7.48 5.46
N GLY A 31 -2.64 7.98 6.70
CA GLY A 31 -1.44 8.48 7.37
C GLY A 31 -0.69 7.34 8.07
N MET A 32 0.63 7.28 7.88
CA MET A 32 1.51 6.25 8.42
C MET A 32 2.92 6.80 8.71
N HIS A 33 3.68 6.09 9.52
CA HIS A 33 5.09 6.41 9.74
C HIS A 33 5.93 6.08 8.49
N PRO A 34 7.08 6.74 8.28
CA PRO A 34 7.96 6.46 7.14
C PRO A 34 8.37 4.99 7.02
N ASN A 35 8.70 4.33 8.14
CA ASN A 35 9.06 2.90 8.15
C ASN A 35 7.91 2.00 7.69
N GLU A 36 6.68 2.33 8.10
CA GLU A 36 5.47 1.60 7.72
C GLU A 36 5.16 1.81 6.24
N PHE A 37 5.40 3.02 5.72
CA PHE A 37 5.29 3.32 4.30
C PHE A 37 6.27 2.47 3.48
N CYS A 38 7.54 2.39 3.88
CA CYS A 38 8.52 1.56 3.18
C CYS A 38 8.18 0.06 3.25
N ALA A 39 7.66 -0.42 4.38
CA ALA A 39 7.17 -1.80 4.50
C ALA A 39 5.99 -2.07 3.56
N LEU A 40 5.03 -1.13 3.48
CA LEU A 40 3.90 -1.24 2.57
C LEU A 40 4.35 -1.20 1.10
N ASN A 41 5.33 -0.35 0.74
CA ASN A 41 5.91 -0.33 -0.60
C ASN A 41 6.44 -1.71 -0.98
N LYS A 42 7.21 -2.38 -0.10
CA LYS A 42 7.74 -3.73 -0.36
C LYS A 42 6.63 -4.74 -0.69
N HIS A 43 5.51 -4.69 0.02
CA HIS A 43 4.36 -5.55 -0.28
C HIS A 43 3.71 -5.22 -1.64
N ILE A 44 3.59 -3.94 -1.98
CA ILE A 44 3.06 -3.49 -3.29
C ILE A 44 3.99 -3.94 -4.43
N GLN A 45 5.31 -3.80 -4.28
CA GLN A 45 6.28 -4.27 -5.27
C GLN A 45 6.23 -5.79 -5.44
N ASP A 46 6.08 -6.56 -4.36
CA ASP A 46 5.91 -8.02 -4.47
C ASP A 46 4.63 -8.41 -5.21
N ALA A 47 3.51 -7.74 -4.93
CA ALA A 47 2.27 -7.98 -5.66
C ALA A 47 2.41 -7.63 -7.15
N MET A 48 3.04 -6.49 -7.48
CA MET A 48 3.33 -6.13 -8.88
C MET A 48 4.18 -7.18 -9.59
N ARG A 49 5.25 -7.66 -8.95
CA ARG A 49 6.09 -8.73 -9.48
C ARG A 49 5.26 -9.98 -9.78
N ARG A 50 4.42 -10.42 -8.85
CA ARG A 50 3.56 -11.60 -9.01
C ARG A 50 2.48 -11.42 -10.08
N ILE A 51 1.94 -10.21 -10.23
CA ILE A 51 1.01 -9.87 -11.32
C ILE A 51 1.72 -9.99 -12.66
N ASN A 52 2.92 -9.44 -12.79
CA ASN A 52 3.73 -9.50 -14.01
C ASN A 52 4.16 -10.93 -14.36
N GLU A 53 4.42 -11.77 -13.36
CA GLU A 53 4.70 -13.21 -13.53
C GLU A 53 3.45 -14.04 -13.84
N GLY A 54 2.25 -13.46 -13.76
CA GLY A 54 0.98 -14.18 -13.95
C GLY A 54 0.62 -15.13 -12.80
N THR A 55 1.26 -14.96 -11.63
CA THR A 55 1.04 -15.80 -10.44
C THR A 55 0.07 -15.18 -9.44
N TRP A 56 -0.44 -13.98 -9.72
CA TRP A 56 -1.41 -13.31 -8.88
C TRP A 56 -2.83 -13.88 -9.11
N PRO A 57 -3.55 -14.32 -8.06
CA PRO A 57 -4.74 -15.15 -8.24
C PRO A 57 -6.03 -14.36 -8.50
N CYS A 58 -6.00 -13.02 -8.49
CA CYS A 58 -7.22 -12.22 -8.47
C CYS A 58 -7.10 -10.87 -9.21
N PRO A 59 -8.15 -10.38 -9.90
CA PRO A 59 -8.12 -9.06 -10.55
C PRO A 59 -8.07 -7.85 -9.59
N TYR A 60 -8.04 -8.08 -8.28
CA TYR A 60 -7.94 -7.01 -7.28
C TYR A 60 -6.89 -7.31 -6.21
N VAL A 61 -6.44 -6.21 -5.60
CA VAL A 61 -5.52 -6.19 -4.47
C VAL A 61 -6.19 -5.45 -3.31
N SER A 62 -6.13 -6.00 -2.11
CA SER A 62 -6.56 -5.33 -0.88
C SER A 62 -5.36 -4.89 -0.06
N LEU A 63 -5.30 -3.60 0.21
CA LEU A 63 -4.38 -2.97 1.14
C LEU A 63 -5.09 -2.79 2.47
N LYS A 64 -4.55 -3.38 3.54
CA LYS A 64 -5.05 -3.21 4.91
C LYS A 64 -4.04 -2.45 5.74
N TYR A 65 -4.46 -1.33 6.30
CA TYR A 65 -3.70 -0.54 7.26
C TYR A 65 -4.60 -0.03 8.39
N SER A 66 -4.22 -0.35 9.62
CA SER A 66 -5.02 -0.18 10.84
C SER A 66 -6.46 -0.71 10.65
N THR A 67 -7.46 0.16 10.73
CA THR A 67 -8.89 -0.13 10.51
C THR A 67 -9.35 0.10 9.07
N THR A 68 -8.45 0.54 8.19
CA THR A 68 -8.77 0.92 6.80
C THR A 68 -8.42 -0.22 5.84
N VAL A 69 -9.35 -0.55 4.96
CA VAL A 69 -9.13 -1.48 3.84
C VAL A 69 -9.42 -0.75 2.54
N VAL A 70 -8.47 -0.81 1.61
CA VAL A 70 -8.60 -0.24 0.26
C VAL A 70 -8.49 -1.36 -0.74
N CYS A 71 -9.49 -1.50 -1.61
CA CYS A 71 -9.48 -2.44 -2.73
C CYS A 71 -9.07 -1.71 -4.00
N LEU A 72 -8.04 -2.22 -4.68
CA LEU A 72 -7.48 -1.68 -5.91
C LEU A 72 -7.69 -2.69 -7.04
N ALA A 73 -8.05 -2.22 -8.23
CA ALA A 73 -7.95 -3.03 -9.43
C ALA A 73 -6.48 -3.19 -9.82
N ILE A 74 -6.08 -4.34 -10.38
CA ILE A 74 -4.69 -4.56 -10.81
C ILE A 74 -4.20 -3.49 -11.81
N GLY A 75 -5.10 -2.94 -12.64
CA GLY A 75 -4.75 -1.89 -13.60
C GLY A 75 -4.35 -0.55 -12.96
N ASP A 76 -4.72 -0.33 -11.69
CA ASP A 76 -4.34 0.87 -10.95
C ASP A 76 -3.09 0.64 -10.08
N LEU A 77 -2.59 -0.61 -10.01
CA LEU A 77 -1.50 -0.97 -9.11
C LEU A 77 -0.14 -0.50 -9.63
N GLU A 78 0.10 -0.55 -10.95
CA GLU A 78 1.38 -0.12 -11.54
C GLU A 78 1.67 1.37 -11.29
N PRO A 79 0.76 2.32 -11.59
CA PRO A 79 1.01 3.73 -11.30
C PRO A 79 1.16 4.02 -9.80
N LEU A 80 0.50 3.24 -8.94
CA LEU A 80 0.66 3.35 -7.48
C LEU A 80 2.03 2.82 -7.05
N ALA A 81 2.45 1.66 -7.54
CA ALA A 81 3.72 1.04 -7.20
C ALA A 81 4.89 1.95 -7.57
N GLU A 82 4.87 2.54 -8.77
CA GLU A 82 5.89 3.50 -9.19
C GLU A 82 5.93 4.75 -8.28
N ALA A 83 4.76 5.30 -7.93
CA ALA A 83 4.67 6.47 -7.06
C ALA A 83 5.19 6.16 -5.64
N MET A 84 4.89 4.97 -5.13
CA MET A 84 5.35 4.53 -3.81
C MET A 84 6.85 4.26 -3.79
N ASP A 85 7.40 3.69 -4.87
CA ASP A 85 8.82 3.37 -4.97
C ASP A 85 9.69 4.63 -4.98
N GLU A 86 9.30 5.63 -5.79
CA GLU A 86 9.97 6.93 -5.86
C GLU A 86 10.10 7.59 -4.47
N VAL A 87 9.02 7.55 -3.69
CA VAL A 87 8.99 8.10 -2.33
C VAL A 87 9.76 7.23 -1.34
N ALA A 88 9.64 5.90 -1.43
CA ALA A 88 10.33 4.98 -0.52
C ALA A 88 11.86 5.12 -0.63
N VAL A 89 12.41 5.22 -1.85
CA VAL A 89 13.85 5.46 -2.07
C VAL A 89 14.31 6.76 -1.42
N ALA A 90 13.53 7.83 -1.54
CA ALA A 90 13.84 9.11 -0.90
C ALA A 90 13.80 9.01 0.63
N ILE A 91 12.82 8.28 1.19
CA ILE A 91 12.68 8.07 2.64
C ILE A 91 13.83 7.22 3.18
N GLU A 92 14.15 6.09 2.56
CA GLU A 92 15.24 5.20 3.01
C GLU A 92 16.58 5.95 3.02
N THR A 93 16.84 6.79 2.02
CA THR A 93 18.03 7.66 1.99
C THR A 93 18.10 8.62 3.18
N ILE A 94 16.95 9.08 3.68
CA ILE A 94 16.86 10.01 4.82
C ILE A 94 16.92 9.26 6.16
N LEU A 95 16.30 8.09 6.26
CA LEU A 95 16.28 7.26 7.46
C LEU A 95 17.65 6.63 7.75
N ASP A 96 18.40 6.24 6.73
CA ASP A 96 19.79 5.78 6.90
C ASP A 96 20.70 6.86 7.53
N LEU A 97 20.26 8.13 7.53
CA LEU A 97 20.93 9.25 8.19
C LEU A 97 20.42 9.54 9.62
N GLY A 98 19.37 8.86 10.09
CA GLY A 98 18.73 9.14 11.37
C GLY A 98 18.02 7.93 11.99
N ASP A 99 18.55 7.45 13.10
CA ASP A 99 18.03 6.32 13.89
C ASP A 99 16.74 6.73 14.63
N LEU A 100 15.57 6.45 14.03
CA LEU A 100 14.26 6.74 14.61
C LEU A 100 13.55 5.44 15.00
N ASP A 101 13.59 5.16 16.31
CA ASP A 101 12.85 4.07 16.94
C ASP A 101 11.34 4.40 16.97
N CYS A 102 10.49 3.51 16.44
CA CYS A 102 9.05 3.75 16.31
C CYS A 102 8.23 2.46 16.55
N PRO A 103 6.99 2.58 17.04
CA PRO A 103 6.11 1.44 17.25
C PRO A 103 5.82 0.73 15.93
N LYS A 104 5.84 -0.62 15.97
CA LYS A 104 5.69 -1.48 14.79
C LYS A 104 4.21 -1.74 14.52
N TYR A 105 3.63 -1.06 13.54
CA TYR A 105 2.46 -1.58 12.82
C TYR A 105 2.94 -2.13 11.47
N GLU A 106 2.60 -3.39 11.16
CA GLU A 106 2.94 -3.98 9.87
C GLU A 106 1.75 -3.88 8.89
N PRO A 107 1.82 -3.01 7.87
CA PRO A 107 0.85 -3.02 6.78
C PRO A 107 0.83 -4.38 6.09
N SER A 108 -0.32 -4.76 5.53
CA SER A 108 -0.45 -6.05 4.86
C SER A 108 -1.27 -5.95 3.57
N LEU A 109 -0.92 -6.82 2.62
CA LEU A 109 -1.48 -6.85 1.28
C LEU A 109 -1.98 -8.25 0.96
N PHE A 110 -3.19 -8.34 0.41
CA PHE A 110 -3.83 -9.62 0.12
C PHE A 110 -4.56 -9.57 -1.23
N ALA A 111 -4.72 -10.71 -1.88
CA ALA A 111 -5.63 -10.84 -3.01
C ALA A 111 -7.08 -10.90 -2.51
N THR A 112 -8.00 -10.20 -3.17
CA THR A 112 -9.43 -10.21 -2.79
C THR A 112 -10.33 -10.21 -4.01
N THR A 113 -11.54 -10.74 -3.89
CA THR A 113 -12.63 -10.52 -4.83
C THR A 113 -13.54 -9.40 -4.31
N VAL A 114 -13.95 -8.46 -5.16
CA VAL A 114 -14.98 -7.48 -4.76
C VAL A 114 -16.31 -8.21 -4.61
N PRO A 115 -17.09 -7.99 -3.53
CA PRO A 115 -18.45 -8.50 -3.48
C PRO A 115 -19.27 -7.81 -4.57
N THR A 116 -19.77 -8.59 -5.53
CA THR A 116 -20.84 -8.12 -6.42
C THR A 116 -22.11 -8.00 -5.59
N ASN A 117 -22.65 -6.78 -5.52
CA ASN A 117 -23.87 -6.36 -4.80
C ASN A 117 -24.78 -7.49 -4.27
N GLY A 118 -24.89 -7.59 -2.93
CA GLY A 118 -26.02 -8.27 -2.25
C GLY A 118 -25.70 -9.56 -1.49
N GLY A 119 -24.44 -10.00 -1.42
CA GLY A 119 -24.03 -11.16 -0.62
C GLY A 119 -23.43 -10.73 0.72
N GLN A 120 -24.00 -11.26 1.80
CA GLN A 120 -23.46 -11.29 3.16
C GLN A 120 -21.92 -11.35 3.19
N LEU A 121 -21.30 -10.49 4.01
CA LEU A 121 -19.87 -10.53 4.34
C LEU A 121 -19.56 -11.84 5.09
N ASP A 122 -19.47 -12.93 4.34
CA ASP A 122 -18.66 -14.05 4.80
C ASP A 122 -17.22 -13.57 4.69
N ALA A 123 -16.65 -13.24 5.84
CA ALA A 123 -15.22 -13.12 5.99
C ALA A 123 -14.61 -14.45 5.55
N ILE A 124 -14.28 -14.57 4.28
CA ILE A 124 -13.38 -15.60 3.80
C ILE A 124 -12.02 -15.23 4.38
N ASN A 125 -11.77 -15.73 5.60
CA ASN A 125 -10.44 -15.95 6.15
C ASN A 125 -9.71 -16.94 5.23
N ASN A 126 -9.37 -16.50 4.02
CA ASN A 126 -8.32 -17.14 3.26
C ASN A 126 -7.01 -16.61 3.85
N ASN A 127 -6.64 -17.18 5.00
CA ASN A 127 -5.25 -17.48 5.31
C ASN A 127 -4.71 -18.43 4.22
N LEU A 128 -4.65 -17.95 2.98
CA LEU A 128 -3.71 -18.46 2.00
C LEU A 128 -2.35 -17.94 2.45
N LEU A 129 -1.83 -18.58 3.51
CA LEU A 129 -0.40 -18.67 3.76
C LEU A 129 0.18 -19.19 2.45
N LEU A 130 0.79 -18.28 1.69
CA LEU A 130 1.53 -18.64 0.50
C LEU A 130 2.72 -19.49 0.96
N PRO A 131 2.97 -20.65 0.35
CA PRO A 131 4.07 -21.52 0.77
C PRO A 131 5.42 -20.80 0.63
N ASN A 132 6.28 -21.03 1.62
CA ASN A 132 7.65 -20.47 1.78
C ASN A 132 8.51 -20.57 0.53
#